data_AF-E4WXE3-F1
#
_entry.id   AF-E4WXE3-F1
#
_cell.length_a   1.000
_cell.length_b   1.000
_cell.length_c   1.000
_cell.angle_alpha   90.00
_cell.angle_beta   90.00
_cell.angle_gamma   90.00
#
_symmetry.space_group_name_H-M   'P 1'
#
loop_
_entity.id
_entity.type
_entity.pdbx_description
1 polymer ?
#
loop_
_entity_poly.entity_id
_entity_poly.type
_entity_poly.pdbx_seq_one_letter_code
_entity_poly.pdbx_strand_id
1 'polypeptide(L)'
;MASALAEVGISDAAHLKSLLKETKNPVVTIYDFEKQNRINLVSLNPALPLLDLHNVTRNEFYQSVFDQMKLVFERRIDDFSKKSKEDRNDALLKILDKAFPLASDPLLQPFVMRMLSKLESIPQDKLEKIMADPVLYQNAPIDVRRHIWLSKPDLFRDEVQELVKQFVDDVEHQVSNFVVDSCPVLKNPREKRANCKILKKIVGMTSGNKDLYDNAVLAIKTAFTTTQLHAQPFVASLRSGLLMALHDSEFKDILRRDEVYKFAWCMDACIRANAIDEKQRRELTTALNGIKKSETIIDAALILFDPSCVNLILLELETELRQILKVQGFPKGSEKIDFLMRMLRIGTSAPEMAVENSTSEPNLDRSIISRLLKRV
;
A
#
# COMPACT_ATOMS: atom_id res chain seq x y z
N MET A 1 4.46 2.40 34.16
CA MET A 1 3.78 3.44 33.35
C MET A 1 2.45 3.71 34.02
N ALA A 2 2.10 4.97 34.26
CA ALA A 2 0.73 5.30 34.63
C ALA A 2 -0.18 4.75 33.53
N SER A 3 -1.29 4.09 33.90
CA SER A 3 -2.25 3.69 32.87
C SER A 3 -2.82 4.94 32.22
N ALA A 4 -3.17 4.86 30.93
CA ALA A 4 -3.87 5.94 30.22
C ALA A 4 -5.13 6.43 30.97
N LEU A 5 -5.73 5.56 31.77
CA LEU A 5 -6.86 5.87 32.66
C LEU A 5 -6.46 6.77 33.82
N ALA A 6 -5.28 6.56 34.42
CA ALA A 6 -4.76 7.39 35.50
C ALA A 6 -4.45 8.84 35.04
N GLU A 7 -4.05 9.04 33.78
CA GLU A 7 -3.83 10.38 33.20
C GLU A 7 -5.13 11.19 33.09
N VAL A 8 -6.28 10.52 33.00
CA VAL A 8 -7.61 11.14 32.97
C VAL A 8 -8.27 11.13 34.36
N GLY A 9 -7.55 10.68 35.39
CA GLY A 9 -8.05 10.60 36.77
C GLY A 9 -9.04 9.46 37.01
N ILE A 10 -9.06 8.44 36.15
CA ILE A 10 -9.89 7.25 36.30
C ILE A 10 -9.10 6.19 37.07
N SER A 11 -9.69 5.66 38.14
CA SER A 11 -9.09 4.60 38.95
C SER A 11 -8.99 3.29 38.17
N ASP A 12 -7.80 2.70 38.11
CA ASP A 12 -7.54 1.45 37.41
C ASP A 12 -7.31 0.27 38.38
N ALA A 13 -7.10 -0.93 37.82
CA ALA A 13 -6.78 -2.11 38.61
C ALA A 13 -5.45 -1.97 39.39
N ALA A 14 -4.52 -1.15 38.90
CA ALA A 14 -3.26 -0.87 39.59
C ALA A 14 -3.48 0.01 40.83
N HIS A 15 -4.40 0.96 40.76
CA HIS A 15 -4.85 1.83 41.85
C HIS A 15 -5.58 1.02 42.94
N LEU A 16 -6.45 0.09 42.54
CA LEU A 16 -7.03 -0.85 43.50
C LEU A 16 -5.95 -1.73 44.16
N LYS A 17 -4.97 -2.21 43.38
CA LYS A 17 -3.87 -3.03 43.90
C LYS A 17 -2.95 -2.24 44.84
N SER A 18 -2.72 -0.94 44.62
CA SER A 18 -1.97 -0.09 45.55
C SER A 18 -2.78 0.20 46.82
N LEU A 19 -4.05 0.54 46.69
CA LEU A 19 -4.98 0.72 47.82
C LEU A 19 -5.04 -0.53 48.71
N LEU A 20 -5.10 -1.72 48.10
CA LEU A 20 -5.12 -2.99 48.84
C LEU A 20 -3.79 -3.34 49.52
N LYS A 21 -2.66 -2.82 49.02
CA LYS A 21 -1.34 -3.01 49.66
C LYS A 21 -1.13 -2.07 50.86
N GLU A 22 -1.74 -0.90 50.84
CA GLU A 22 -1.57 0.13 51.87
C GLU A 22 -2.60 0.04 53.00
N THR A 23 -3.73 -0.65 52.78
CA THR A 23 -4.83 -0.66 53.76
C THR A 23 -4.76 -1.83 54.75
N LYS A 24 -5.07 -1.55 56.03
CA LYS A 24 -5.17 -2.57 57.09
C LYS A 24 -6.43 -3.45 57.02
N ASN A 25 -7.47 -3.00 56.31
CA ASN A 25 -8.76 -3.69 56.17
C ASN A 25 -9.19 -3.81 54.69
N PRO A 26 -8.85 -4.91 54.00
CA PRO A 26 -9.07 -5.04 52.56
C PRO A 26 -10.56 -5.05 52.17
N VAL A 27 -11.45 -5.57 53.03
CA VAL A 27 -12.89 -5.69 52.74
C VAL A 27 -13.59 -4.34 52.64
N VAL A 28 -13.25 -3.40 53.54
CA VAL A 28 -13.85 -2.05 53.54
C VAL A 28 -13.36 -1.26 52.32
N THR A 29 -12.06 -1.36 52.00
CA THR A 29 -11.49 -0.70 50.82
C THR A 29 -12.11 -1.19 49.52
N ILE A 30 -12.40 -2.50 49.39
CA ILE A 30 -13.11 -3.04 48.22
C ILE A 30 -14.53 -2.49 48.15
N TYR A 31 -15.25 -2.48 49.27
CA TYR A 31 -16.62 -1.95 49.31
C TYR A 31 -16.68 -0.46 48.93
N ASP A 32 -15.76 0.34 49.43
CA ASP A 32 -15.68 1.77 49.12
C ASP A 32 -15.28 2.01 47.65
N PHE A 33 -14.32 1.23 47.14
CA PHE A 33 -13.91 1.28 45.74
C PHE A 33 -15.07 0.88 44.80
N GLU A 34 -15.80 -0.17 45.14
CA GLU A 34 -16.98 -0.58 44.38
C GLU A 34 -18.08 0.47 44.44
N LYS A 35 -18.36 1.05 45.62
CA LYS A 35 -19.37 2.11 45.76
C LYS A 35 -19.04 3.33 44.90
N GLN A 36 -17.76 3.65 44.74
CA GLN A 36 -17.30 4.77 43.91
C GLN A 36 -17.35 4.47 42.40
N ASN A 37 -17.08 3.22 41.99
CA ASN A 37 -16.92 2.86 40.57
C ASN A 37 -18.10 2.08 39.95
N ARG A 38 -19.14 1.72 40.73
CA ARG A 38 -20.35 1.05 40.22
C ARG A 38 -21.20 2.00 39.37
N ILE A 39 -21.90 1.45 38.38
CA ILE A 39 -22.92 2.19 37.62
C ILE A 39 -24.11 2.48 38.55
N ASN A 40 -24.16 3.71 39.06
CA ASN A 40 -25.18 4.14 40.01
C ASN A 40 -26.39 4.74 39.29
N LEU A 41 -27.26 3.88 38.74
CA LEU A 41 -28.56 4.31 38.22
C LEU A 41 -29.65 3.81 39.18
N VAL A 42 -30.44 4.74 39.72
CA VAL A 42 -31.52 4.44 40.68
C VAL A 42 -32.52 3.44 40.11
N SER A 43 -32.73 3.45 38.79
CA SER A 43 -33.58 2.50 38.06
C SER A 43 -33.03 1.08 37.97
N LEU A 44 -31.72 0.87 38.13
CA LEU A 44 -31.07 -0.45 38.07
C LEU A 44 -31.11 -1.20 39.40
N ASN A 45 -31.24 -0.49 40.53
CA ASN A 45 -31.26 -1.09 41.87
C ASN A 45 -32.26 -2.25 42.05
N PRO A 46 -33.52 -2.17 41.56
CA PRO A 46 -34.44 -3.31 41.64
C PRO A 46 -34.19 -4.41 40.59
N ALA A 47 -33.56 -4.09 39.46
CA ALA A 47 -33.31 -5.04 38.37
C ALA A 47 -32.08 -5.92 38.62
N LEU A 48 -31.09 -5.39 39.33
CA LEU A 48 -29.82 -6.05 39.62
C LEU A 48 -29.99 -7.37 40.42
N PRO A 49 -30.80 -7.44 41.49
CA PRO A 49 -31.10 -8.71 42.18
C PRO A 49 -31.86 -9.72 41.31
N LEU A 50 -32.69 -9.26 40.38
CA LEU A 50 -33.40 -10.14 39.44
C LEU A 50 -32.42 -10.81 38.47
N LEU A 51 -31.40 -10.07 38.00
CA LEU A 51 -30.32 -10.63 37.20
C LEU A 51 -29.49 -11.67 37.96
N ASP A 52 -29.24 -11.43 39.25
CA ASP A 52 -28.56 -12.41 40.12
C ASP A 52 -29.35 -13.72 40.23
N LEU A 53 -30.69 -13.65 40.33
CA LEU A 53 -31.58 -14.82 40.35
C LEU A 53 -31.55 -15.61 39.03
N HIS A 54 -31.21 -14.95 37.91
CA HIS A 54 -31.03 -15.57 36.60
C HIS A 54 -29.59 -16.05 36.36
N ASN A 55 -28.74 -16.11 37.39
CA ASN A 55 -27.32 -16.47 37.32
C ASN A 55 -26.47 -15.57 36.41
N VAL A 56 -26.92 -14.34 36.14
CA VAL A 56 -26.10 -13.36 35.41
C VAL A 56 -25.15 -12.69 36.39
N THR A 57 -23.86 -12.86 36.18
CA THR A 57 -22.85 -12.25 37.04
C THR A 57 -22.80 -10.74 36.80
N ARG A 58 -22.38 -9.98 37.83
CA ARG A 58 -22.20 -8.53 37.70
C ARG A 58 -21.19 -8.15 36.62
N ASN A 59 -20.15 -8.96 36.43
CA ASN A 59 -19.19 -8.76 35.36
C ASN A 59 -19.84 -8.88 33.98
N GLU A 60 -20.63 -9.93 33.73
CA GLU A 60 -21.35 -10.10 32.45
C GLU A 60 -22.31 -8.94 32.18
N PHE A 61 -22.99 -8.45 33.22
CA PHE A 61 -23.82 -7.25 33.11
C PHE A 61 -22.98 -6.02 32.70
N TYR A 62 -21.87 -5.74 33.37
CA TYR A 62 -21.02 -4.60 33.04
C TYR A 62 -20.39 -4.70 31.64
N GLN A 63 -19.98 -5.89 31.22
CA GLN A 63 -19.51 -6.14 29.86
C GLN A 63 -20.61 -5.87 28.84
N SER A 64 -21.83 -6.37 29.09
CA SER A 64 -22.98 -6.13 28.21
C SER A 64 -23.32 -4.63 28.10
N VAL A 65 -23.30 -3.90 29.22
CA VAL A 65 -23.52 -2.45 29.22
C VAL A 65 -22.41 -1.74 28.43
N PHE A 66 -21.15 -2.14 28.63
CA PHE A 66 -20.02 -1.57 27.88
C PHE A 66 -20.14 -1.81 26.38
N ASP A 67 -20.54 -3.01 25.95
CA ASP A 67 -20.78 -3.34 24.54
C ASP A 67 -21.92 -2.51 23.94
N GLN A 68 -23.00 -2.27 24.69
CA GLN A 68 -24.07 -1.38 24.26
C GLN A 68 -23.60 0.08 24.16
N MET A 69 -22.81 0.55 25.13
CA MET A 69 -22.22 1.89 25.09
C MET A 69 -21.29 2.05 23.90
N LYS A 70 -20.49 1.02 23.58
CA LYS A 70 -19.64 0.95 22.38
C LYS A 70 -20.45 1.16 21.11
N LEU A 71 -21.55 0.42 20.94
CA LEU A 71 -22.44 0.58 19.78
C LEU A 71 -23.06 1.97 19.69
N VAL A 72 -23.51 2.54 20.82
CA VAL A 72 -24.06 3.90 20.86
C VAL A 72 -22.98 4.94 20.53
N PHE A 73 -21.76 4.75 21.01
CA PHE A 73 -20.65 5.67 20.73
C PHE A 73 -20.26 5.63 19.26
N GLU A 74 -20.17 4.45 18.66
CA GLU A 74 -19.91 4.29 17.23
C GLU A 74 -20.99 4.97 16.38
N ARG A 75 -22.27 4.78 16.72
CA ARG A 75 -23.38 5.46 16.05
C ARG A 75 -23.27 6.98 16.18
N ARG A 76 -22.88 7.49 17.35
CA ARG A 76 -22.68 8.93 17.55
C ARG A 76 -21.53 9.46 16.72
N ILE A 77 -20.40 8.74 16.63
CA ILE A 77 -19.28 9.09 15.73
C ILE A 77 -19.78 9.17 14.29
N ASP A 78 -20.58 8.20 13.86
CA ASP A 78 -21.13 8.19 12.50
C ASP A 78 -22.18 9.30 12.29
N ASP A 79 -22.97 9.68 13.29
CA ASP A 79 -23.91 10.81 13.19
C ASP A 79 -23.19 12.16 13.00
N PHE A 80 -21.93 12.31 13.46
CA PHE A 80 -21.13 13.48 13.12
C PHE A 80 -20.84 13.60 11.62
N SER A 81 -20.94 12.51 10.84
CA SER A 81 -20.80 12.58 9.38
C SER A 81 -21.96 13.31 8.68
N LYS A 82 -23.10 13.51 9.37
CA LYS A 82 -24.28 14.22 8.84
C LYS A 82 -24.20 15.75 9.05
N LYS A 83 -23.25 16.24 9.85
CA LYS A 83 -23.06 17.67 10.12
C LYS A 83 -22.23 18.34 9.04
N SER A 84 -22.33 19.68 8.94
CA SER A 84 -21.47 20.49 8.08
C SER A 84 -19.98 20.21 8.34
N LYS A 85 -19.15 20.29 7.30
CA LYS A 85 -17.73 19.86 7.34
C LYS A 85 -16.90 20.61 8.38
N GLU A 86 -17.10 21.92 8.51
CA GLU A 86 -16.36 22.78 9.44
C GLU A 86 -16.78 22.53 10.89
N ASP A 87 -18.09 22.58 11.18
CA ASP A 87 -18.64 22.30 12.52
C ASP A 87 -18.28 20.89 13.03
N ARG A 88 -18.20 19.92 12.12
CA ARG A 88 -17.78 18.54 12.42
C ARG A 88 -16.33 18.50 12.89
N ASN A 89 -15.42 19.14 12.18
CA ASN A 89 -13.99 19.11 12.49
C ASN A 89 -13.73 19.77 13.86
N ASP A 90 -14.34 20.92 14.13
CA ASP A 90 -14.18 21.62 15.41
C ASP A 90 -14.77 20.85 16.59
N ALA A 91 -15.95 20.23 16.42
CA ALA A 91 -16.56 19.41 17.46
C ALA A 91 -15.74 18.14 17.75
N LEU A 92 -15.24 17.47 16.71
CA LEU A 92 -14.41 16.27 16.85
C LEU A 92 -13.05 16.59 17.48
N LEU A 93 -12.43 17.71 17.12
CA LEU A 93 -11.16 18.13 17.73
C LEU A 93 -11.30 18.36 19.24
N LYS A 94 -12.36 19.05 19.68
CA LYS A 94 -12.65 19.27 21.11
C LYS A 94 -12.85 17.97 21.90
N ILE A 95 -13.53 16.99 21.30
CA ILE A 95 -13.72 15.67 21.92
C ILE A 95 -12.40 14.91 21.94
N LEU A 96 -11.66 14.96 20.84
CA LEU A 96 -10.38 14.30 20.69
C LEU A 96 -9.33 14.82 21.68
N ASP A 97 -9.32 16.12 22.02
CA ASP A 97 -8.38 16.66 23.03
C ASP A 97 -8.54 15.96 24.39
N LYS A 98 -9.78 15.60 24.76
CA LYS A 98 -10.07 14.86 26.00
C LYS A 98 -9.87 13.36 25.87
N ALA A 99 -10.12 12.81 24.67
CA ALA A 99 -10.06 11.38 24.42
C ALA A 99 -8.66 10.87 24.03
N PHE A 100 -7.78 11.73 23.53
CA PHE A 100 -6.46 11.34 23.04
C PHE A 100 -5.55 10.71 24.11
N PRO A 101 -5.53 11.17 25.38
CA PRO A 101 -4.79 10.48 26.45
C PRO A 101 -5.22 9.02 26.63
N LEU A 102 -6.48 8.69 26.30
CA LEU A 102 -7.04 7.35 26.36
C LEU A 102 -6.63 6.47 25.15
N ALA A 103 -5.85 7.00 24.20
CA ALA A 103 -5.43 6.26 23.02
C ALA A 103 -4.59 5.03 23.36
N SER A 104 -3.80 5.09 24.42
CA SER A 104 -2.93 3.97 24.85
C SER A 104 -3.70 2.87 25.60
N ASP A 105 -4.98 3.07 25.94
CA ASP A 105 -5.81 2.02 26.54
C ASP A 105 -6.39 1.10 25.45
N PRO A 106 -6.18 -0.24 25.50
CA PRO A 106 -6.62 -1.16 24.45
C PRO A 106 -8.15 -1.18 24.21
N LEU A 107 -8.96 -0.91 25.23
CA LEU A 107 -10.43 -0.91 25.09
C LEU A 107 -10.91 0.37 24.42
N LEU A 108 -10.24 1.50 24.68
CA LEU A 108 -10.62 2.82 24.20
C LEU A 108 -9.90 3.24 22.90
N GLN A 109 -8.74 2.64 22.61
CA GLN A 109 -7.93 2.88 21.41
C GLN A 109 -8.75 2.84 20.11
N PRO A 110 -9.61 1.83 19.84
CA PRO A 110 -10.33 1.75 18.57
C PRO A 110 -11.24 2.96 18.32
N PHE A 111 -11.80 3.55 19.38
CA PHE A 111 -12.67 4.71 19.25
C PHE A 111 -11.88 5.98 18.97
N VAL A 112 -10.74 6.19 19.63
CA VAL A 112 -9.85 7.33 19.36
C VAL A 112 -9.35 7.27 17.93
N MET A 113 -8.93 6.09 17.48
CA MET A 113 -8.50 5.85 16.10
C MET A 113 -9.62 6.06 15.08
N ARG A 114 -10.85 5.62 15.39
CA ARG A 114 -12.02 5.89 14.54
C ARG A 114 -12.34 7.37 14.46
N MET A 115 -12.26 8.12 15.57
CA MET A 115 -12.45 9.58 15.54
C MET A 115 -11.39 10.28 14.68
N LEU A 116 -10.12 9.88 14.80
CA LEU A 116 -9.03 10.39 13.97
C LEU A 116 -9.26 10.12 12.48
N SER A 117 -9.76 8.93 12.11
CA SER A 117 -10.05 8.58 10.71
C SER A 117 -11.15 9.44 10.05
N LYS A 118 -11.96 10.16 10.83
CA LYS A 118 -13.03 11.02 10.33
C LYS A 118 -12.60 12.47 10.14
N LEU A 119 -11.40 12.85 10.59
CA LEU A 119 -10.85 14.19 10.43
C LEU A 119 -10.22 14.33 9.04
N GLU A 120 -10.45 15.48 8.39
CA GLU A 120 -9.80 15.81 7.11
C GLU A 120 -8.37 16.29 7.30
N SER A 121 -8.05 16.85 8.47
CA SER A 121 -6.72 17.27 8.87
C SER A 121 -6.52 16.99 10.35
N ILE A 122 -5.46 16.24 10.67
CA ILE A 122 -5.10 15.89 12.04
C ILE A 122 -3.95 16.80 12.48
N PRO A 123 -4.05 17.45 13.65
CA PRO A 123 -2.97 18.27 14.18
C PRO A 123 -1.64 17.50 14.31
N GLN A 124 -0.55 18.14 13.92
CA GLN A 124 0.78 17.53 13.87
C GLN A 124 1.23 16.97 15.23
N ASP A 125 0.92 17.69 16.32
CA ASP A 125 1.24 17.32 17.70
C ASP A 125 0.68 15.94 18.08
N LYS A 126 -0.50 15.59 17.54
CA LYS A 126 -1.17 14.31 17.78
C LYS A 126 -0.55 13.20 16.91
N LEU A 127 -0.18 13.52 15.67
CA LEU A 127 0.51 12.59 14.78
C LEU A 127 1.87 12.18 15.35
N GLU A 128 2.63 13.14 15.90
CA GLU A 128 3.93 12.87 16.52
C GLU A 128 3.82 11.93 17.73
N LYS A 129 2.77 12.09 18.55
CA LYS A 129 2.50 11.18 19.67
C LYS A 129 2.13 9.77 19.22
N ILE A 130 1.36 9.62 18.14
CA ILE A 130 1.05 8.29 17.56
C ILE A 130 2.32 7.63 17.03
N MET A 131 3.20 8.41 16.40
CA MET A 131 4.47 7.90 15.89
C MET A 131 5.45 7.48 16.98
N ALA A 132 5.41 8.13 18.15
CA ALA A 132 6.29 7.83 19.27
C ALA A 132 6.01 6.44 19.88
N ASP A 133 4.80 5.90 19.69
CA ASP A 133 4.39 4.59 20.17
C ASP A 133 4.18 3.61 19.00
N PRO A 134 5.07 2.61 18.82
CA PRO A 134 4.96 1.62 17.74
C PRO A 134 3.65 0.82 17.76
N VAL A 135 3.07 0.57 18.93
CA VAL A 135 1.83 -0.21 19.06
C VAL A 135 0.63 0.63 18.59
N LEU A 136 0.61 1.92 18.95
CA LEU A 136 -0.39 2.86 18.44
C LEU A 136 -0.30 3.00 16.92
N TYR A 137 0.92 3.10 16.39
CA TYR A 137 1.15 3.22 14.95
C TYR A 137 0.66 2.00 14.17
N GLN A 138 0.99 0.78 14.62
CA GLN A 138 0.59 -0.46 13.94
C GLN A 138 -0.93 -0.67 13.93
N ASN A 139 -1.60 -0.31 15.03
CA ASN A 139 -3.06 -0.41 15.15
C ASN A 139 -3.80 0.77 14.49
N ALA A 140 -3.09 1.78 13.97
CA ALA A 140 -3.71 2.94 13.36
C ALA A 140 -4.39 2.58 12.02
N PRO A 141 -5.63 3.06 11.78
CA PRO A 141 -6.31 2.97 10.51
C PRO A 141 -5.47 3.55 9.37
N ILE A 142 -5.67 3.02 8.17
CA ILE A 142 -4.90 3.45 6.99
C ILE A 142 -5.10 4.94 6.70
N ASP A 143 -6.28 5.49 6.96
CA ASP A 143 -6.57 6.91 6.77
C ASP A 143 -5.70 7.79 7.67
N VAL A 144 -5.53 7.41 8.94
CA VAL A 144 -4.67 8.11 9.90
C VAL A 144 -3.20 8.00 9.50
N ARG A 145 -2.77 6.81 9.05
CA ARG A 145 -1.40 6.60 8.55
C ARG A 145 -1.12 7.43 7.30
N ARG A 146 -2.08 7.63 6.39
CA ARG A 146 -1.91 8.53 5.24
C ARG A 146 -1.60 9.97 5.66
N HIS A 147 -2.24 10.49 6.71
CA HIS A 147 -1.88 11.81 7.24
C HIS A 147 -0.42 11.84 7.74
N ILE A 148 0.03 10.78 8.42
CA ILE A 148 1.43 10.67 8.86
C ILE A 148 2.37 10.64 7.65
N TRP A 149 2.05 9.83 6.63
CA TRP A 149 2.86 9.68 5.42
C TRP A 149 2.97 10.96 4.59
N LEU A 150 1.92 11.79 4.57
CA LEU A 150 1.95 13.11 3.93
C LEU A 150 2.87 14.07 4.69
N SER A 151 2.89 14.03 6.03
CA SER A 151 3.80 14.85 6.84
C SER A 151 5.25 14.33 6.81
N LYS A 152 5.46 13.02 6.74
CA LYS A 152 6.77 12.36 6.73
C LYS A 152 6.84 11.28 5.64
N PRO A 153 7.19 11.66 4.41
CA PRO A 153 7.22 10.74 3.27
C PRO A 153 8.27 9.62 3.41
N ASP A 154 9.34 9.81 4.18
CA ASP A 154 10.38 8.80 4.40
C ASP A 154 9.81 7.50 4.98
N LEU A 155 8.97 7.60 6.02
CA LEU A 155 8.35 6.43 6.66
C LEU A 155 7.47 5.65 5.70
N PHE A 156 6.77 6.35 4.82
CA PHE A 156 5.97 5.72 3.79
C PHE A 156 6.84 4.98 2.78
N ARG A 157 7.96 5.58 2.36
CA ARG A 157 8.92 4.93 1.46
C ARG A 157 9.51 3.68 2.09
N ASP A 158 9.87 3.72 3.36
CA ASP A 158 10.39 2.56 4.10
C ASP A 158 9.35 1.43 4.17
N GLU A 159 8.09 1.75 4.48
CA GLU A 159 7.01 0.75 4.46
C GLU A 159 6.78 0.12 3.08
N VAL A 160 6.82 0.93 2.02
CA VAL A 160 6.68 0.43 0.65
C VAL A 160 7.88 -0.43 0.27
N GLN A 161 9.11 -0.04 0.63
CA GLN A 161 10.32 -0.83 0.36
C GLN A 161 10.28 -2.19 1.05
N GLU A 162 9.81 -2.27 2.30
CA GLU A 162 9.65 -3.54 3.00
C GLU A 162 8.61 -4.44 2.30
N LEU A 163 7.53 -3.84 1.75
CA LEU A 163 6.58 -4.57 0.92
C LEU A 163 7.18 -5.06 -0.40
N VAL A 164 8.05 -4.27 -1.04
CA VAL A 164 8.77 -4.71 -2.25
C VAL A 164 9.69 -5.88 -1.92
N LYS A 165 10.40 -5.83 -0.80
CA LYS A 165 11.26 -6.91 -0.34
C LYS A 165 10.47 -8.19 -0.09
N GLN A 166 9.37 -8.11 0.64
CA GLN A 166 8.45 -9.25 0.84
C GLN A 166 7.96 -9.83 -0.49
N PHE A 167 7.63 -8.98 -1.47
CA PHE A 167 7.22 -9.43 -2.80
C PHE A 167 8.32 -10.20 -3.53
N VAL A 168 9.55 -9.68 -3.49
CA VAL A 168 10.71 -10.31 -4.12
C VAL A 168 11.01 -11.65 -3.47
N ASP A 169 11.10 -11.70 -2.14
CA ASP A 169 11.38 -12.91 -1.38
C ASP A 169 10.32 -14.00 -1.65
N ASP A 170 9.03 -13.62 -1.69
CA ASP A 170 7.92 -14.53 -2.01
C ASP A 170 8.05 -15.12 -3.42
N VAL A 171 8.42 -14.30 -4.41
CA VAL A 171 8.57 -14.73 -5.81
C VAL A 171 9.81 -15.62 -5.95
N GLU A 172 10.94 -15.25 -5.36
CA GLU A 172 12.17 -16.03 -5.40
C GLU A 172 12.01 -17.40 -4.77
N HIS A 173 11.32 -17.47 -3.64
CA HIS A 173 10.99 -18.73 -2.97
C HIS A 173 10.11 -19.62 -3.85
N GLN A 174 9.14 -19.05 -4.58
CA GLN A 174 8.28 -19.82 -5.48
C GLN A 174 9.01 -20.32 -6.73
N VAL A 175 9.87 -19.48 -7.32
CA VAL A 175 10.70 -19.84 -8.48
C VAL A 175 11.71 -20.91 -8.10
N SER A 176 12.40 -20.77 -6.96
CA SER A 176 13.41 -21.73 -6.49
C SER A 176 12.82 -23.11 -6.20
N ASN A 177 11.58 -23.16 -5.69
CA ASN A 177 10.88 -24.41 -5.42
C ASN A 177 10.13 -24.98 -6.64
N PHE A 178 10.33 -24.41 -7.84
CA PHE A 178 9.67 -24.81 -9.09
C PHE A 178 8.14 -24.88 -9.00
N VAL A 179 7.52 -24.06 -8.15
CA VAL A 179 6.05 -24.00 -8.03
C VAL A 179 5.51 -23.07 -9.13
N VAL A 180 5.61 -23.54 -10.37
CA VAL A 180 5.27 -22.78 -11.59
C VAL A 180 3.80 -22.34 -11.58
N ASP A 181 2.88 -23.21 -11.13
CA ASP A 181 1.44 -22.92 -11.09
C ASP A 181 1.04 -21.87 -10.05
N SER A 182 1.89 -21.61 -9.04
CA SER A 182 1.63 -20.56 -8.04
C SER A 182 2.33 -19.25 -8.35
N CYS A 183 3.42 -19.25 -9.13
CA CYS A 183 4.26 -18.08 -9.36
C CYS A 183 3.49 -16.93 -10.04
N PRO A 184 3.26 -15.79 -9.35
CA PRO A 184 2.48 -14.68 -9.90
C PRO A 184 3.09 -14.09 -11.17
N VAL A 185 4.41 -14.15 -11.31
CA VAL A 185 5.15 -13.55 -12.43
C VAL A 185 4.94 -14.32 -13.74
N LEU A 186 4.59 -15.61 -13.66
CA LEU A 186 4.39 -16.47 -14.83
C LEU A 186 2.93 -16.51 -15.31
N LYS A 187 2.00 -15.89 -14.57
CA LYS A 187 0.58 -15.84 -14.92
C LYS A 187 0.29 -14.69 -15.86
N ASN A 188 -0.88 -14.76 -16.51
CA ASN A 188 -1.41 -13.63 -17.29
C ASN A 188 -1.42 -12.34 -16.44
N PRO A 189 -1.04 -11.18 -17.00
CA PRO A 189 -1.00 -9.91 -16.28
C PRO A 189 -2.25 -9.61 -15.43
N ARG A 190 -3.46 -9.94 -15.88
CA ARG A 190 -4.70 -9.72 -15.12
C ARG A 190 -4.77 -10.59 -13.85
N GLU A 191 -4.46 -11.88 -13.98
CA GLU A 191 -4.49 -12.82 -12.85
C GLU A 191 -3.39 -12.51 -11.84
N LYS A 192 -2.19 -12.15 -12.34
CA LYS A 192 -1.08 -11.66 -11.52
C LYS A 192 -1.51 -10.51 -10.61
N ARG A 193 -2.18 -9.50 -11.18
CA ARG A 193 -2.69 -8.34 -10.41
C ARG A 193 -3.80 -8.72 -9.44
N ALA A 194 -4.77 -9.50 -9.89
CA ALA A 194 -5.91 -9.91 -9.08
C ALA A 194 -5.48 -10.70 -7.83
N ASN A 195 -4.39 -11.47 -7.91
CA ASN A 195 -3.90 -12.33 -6.82
C ASN A 195 -2.79 -11.69 -5.98
N CYS A 196 -2.16 -10.61 -6.45
CA CYS A 196 -1.07 -9.96 -5.71
C CYS A 196 -1.61 -9.10 -4.55
N LYS A 197 -1.50 -9.63 -3.33
CA LYS A 197 -1.89 -8.92 -2.10
C LYS A 197 -1.09 -7.63 -1.89
N ILE A 198 0.18 -7.63 -2.29
CA ILE A 198 1.10 -6.50 -2.10
C ILE A 198 0.69 -5.32 -2.98
N LEU A 199 0.35 -5.55 -4.25
CA LEU A 199 -0.19 -4.50 -5.12
C LEU A 199 -1.48 -3.90 -4.56
N LYS A 200 -2.42 -4.74 -4.12
CA LYS A 200 -3.66 -4.26 -3.49
C LYS A 200 -3.39 -3.42 -2.24
N LYS A 201 -2.41 -3.82 -1.43
CA LYS A 201 -1.98 -3.06 -0.25
C LYS A 201 -1.42 -1.69 -0.63
N ILE A 202 -0.51 -1.61 -1.61
CA ILE A 202 0.07 -0.35 -2.07
C ILE A 202 -1.02 0.58 -2.67
N VAL A 203 -1.93 0.04 -3.49
CA VAL A 203 -3.07 0.81 -4.02
C VAL A 203 -3.96 1.34 -2.90
N GLY A 204 -4.24 0.50 -1.88
CA GLY A 204 -4.96 0.92 -0.69
C GLY A 204 -4.23 1.99 0.10
N MET A 205 -2.90 1.92 0.22
CA MET A 205 -2.11 2.94 0.92
C MET A 205 -2.14 4.29 0.22
N THR A 206 -2.08 4.33 -1.12
CA THR A 206 -2.11 5.59 -1.87
C THR A 206 -3.52 6.18 -1.97
N SER A 207 -4.55 5.35 -2.13
CA SER A 207 -5.98 5.76 -2.15
C SER A 207 -6.29 6.97 -3.04
N GLY A 208 -5.65 7.06 -4.21
CA GLY A 208 -5.85 8.17 -5.14
C GLY A 208 -5.16 9.48 -4.76
N ASN A 209 -4.31 9.51 -3.72
CA ASN A 209 -3.43 10.63 -3.44
C ASN A 209 -2.19 10.55 -4.34
N LYS A 210 -1.94 11.62 -5.12
CA LYS A 210 -0.84 11.68 -6.09
C LYS A 210 0.54 11.72 -5.42
N ASP A 211 0.71 12.46 -4.33
CA ASP A 211 1.98 12.56 -3.63
C ASP A 211 2.39 11.22 -3.03
N LEU A 212 1.44 10.47 -2.45
CA LEU A 212 1.69 9.10 -1.98
C LEU A 212 2.00 8.16 -3.14
N TYR A 213 1.32 8.29 -4.28
CA TYR A 213 1.66 7.51 -5.47
C TYR A 213 3.10 7.78 -5.95
N ASP A 214 3.51 9.05 -6.04
CA ASP A 214 4.85 9.41 -6.48
C ASP A 214 5.92 8.94 -5.50
N ASN A 215 5.66 9.00 -4.20
CA ASN A 215 6.54 8.41 -3.19
C ASN A 215 6.61 6.88 -3.29
N ALA A 216 5.51 6.20 -3.65
CA ALA A 216 5.52 4.75 -3.84
C ALA A 216 6.34 4.36 -5.07
N VAL A 217 6.22 5.11 -6.16
CA VAL A 217 7.05 4.93 -7.36
C VAL A 217 8.53 5.16 -7.02
N LEU A 218 8.84 6.22 -6.27
CA LEU A 218 10.22 6.50 -5.83
C LEU A 218 10.76 5.36 -4.96
N ALA A 219 9.97 4.86 -4.00
CA ALA A 219 10.34 3.73 -3.16
C ALA A 219 10.62 2.46 -3.98
N ILE A 220 9.82 2.16 -5.01
CA ILE A 220 10.03 1.03 -5.92
C ILE A 220 11.33 1.23 -6.74
N LYS A 221 11.61 2.45 -7.21
CA LYS A 221 12.85 2.77 -7.93
C LYS A 221 14.08 2.61 -7.04
N THR A 222 14.01 3.06 -5.79
CA THR A 222 15.07 2.82 -4.80
C THR A 222 15.23 1.34 -4.49
N ALA A 223 14.13 0.60 -4.31
CA ALA A 223 14.20 -0.84 -4.10
C ALA A 223 14.90 -1.52 -5.29
N PHE A 224 14.54 -1.16 -6.53
CA PHE A 224 15.17 -1.70 -7.74
C PHE A 224 16.70 -1.56 -7.76
N THR A 225 17.25 -0.40 -7.36
CA THR A 225 18.71 -0.20 -7.33
C THR A 225 19.40 -0.92 -6.18
N THR A 226 18.71 -1.12 -5.05
CA THR A 226 19.26 -1.82 -3.87
C THR A 226 19.14 -3.35 -3.97
N THR A 227 18.18 -3.85 -4.74
CA THR A 227 17.93 -5.27 -4.95
C THR A 227 19.00 -5.90 -5.85
N GLN A 228 19.34 -7.15 -5.57
CA GLN A 228 20.31 -7.91 -6.36
C GLN A 228 19.85 -8.09 -7.82
N LEU A 229 20.80 -8.12 -8.76
CA LEU A 229 20.53 -8.08 -10.21
C LEU A 229 19.53 -9.15 -10.69
N HIS A 230 19.57 -10.37 -10.14
CA HIS A 230 18.67 -11.46 -10.53
C HIS A 230 17.21 -11.23 -10.11
N ALA A 231 16.99 -10.40 -9.09
CA ALA A 231 15.68 -10.12 -8.51
C ALA A 231 15.05 -8.81 -9.02
N GLN A 232 15.85 -7.94 -9.64
CA GLN A 232 15.41 -6.69 -10.26
C GLN A 232 14.25 -6.85 -11.27
N PRO A 233 14.17 -7.93 -12.10
CA PRO A 233 13.02 -8.13 -12.97
C PRO A 233 11.69 -8.26 -12.22
N PHE A 234 11.70 -8.78 -10.98
CA PHE A 234 10.49 -8.90 -10.16
C PHE A 234 10.03 -7.52 -9.67
N VAL A 235 10.96 -6.65 -9.27
CA VAL A 235 10.66 -5.27 -8.89
C VAL A 235 10.12 -4.47 -10.08
N ALA A 236 10.70 -4.62 -11.26
CA ALA A 236 10.17 -4.07 -12.52
C ALA A 236 8.74 -4.55 -12.80
N SER A 237 8.48 -5.83 -12.58
CA SER A 237 7.14 -6.44 -12.67
C SER A 237 6.15 -5.86 -11.64
N LEU A 238 6.62 -5.44 -10.47
CA LEU A 238 5.79 -4.75 -9.48
C LEU A 238 5.46 -3.33 -9.92
N ARG A 239 6.42 -2.61 -10.53
CA ARG A 239 6.21 -1.27 -11.11
C ARG A 239 5.14 -1.27 -12.20
N SER A 240 5.23 -2.19 -13.15
CA SER A 240 4.21 -2.37 -14.20
C SER A 240 2.86 -2.78 -13.62
N GLY A 241 2.88 -3.70 -12.65
CA GLY A 241 1.72 -4.16 -11.91
C GLY A 241 0.98 -3.04 -11.19
N LEU A 242 1.70 -2.10 -10.56
CA LEU A 242 1.11 -0.97 -9.83
C LEU A 242 0.36 -0.02 -10.75
N LEU A 243 0.93 0.33 -11.92
CA LEU A 243 0.24 1.18 -12.91
C LEU A 243 -1.08 0.56 -13.35
N MET A 244 -1.04 -0.72 -13.68
CA MET A 244 -2.22 -1.41 -14.18
C MET A 244 -3.22 -1.70 -13.06
N ALA A 245 -2.78 -1.95 -11.83
CA ALA A 245 -3.68 -2.09 -10.68
C ALA A 245 -4.42 -0.78 -10.38
N LEU A 246 -3.76 0.37 -10.50
CA LEU A 246 -4.41 1.68 -10.39
C LEU A 246 -5.34 1.96 -11.58
N HIS A 247 -4.96 1.56 -12.79
CA HIS A 247 -5.83 1.65 -13.98
C HIS A 247 -7.14 0.88 -13.79
N ASP A 248 -7.03 -0.32 -13.19
CA ASP A 248 -8.16 -1.22 -12.95
C ASP A 248 -9.00 -0.78 -11.72
N SER A 249 -8.57 0.25 -10.97
CA SER A 249 -9.23 0.79 -9.77
C SER A 249 -10.03 2.08 -10.03
N GLU A 250 -10.80 2.55 -9.04
CA GLU A 250 -11.43 3.87 -9.07
C GLU A 250 -10.44 5.04 -9.14
N PHE A 251 -9.15 4.82 -8.85
CA PHE A 251 -8.13 5.87 -8.75
C PHE A 251 -7.36 6.14 -10.05
N LYS A 252 -7.83 5.62 -11.20
CA LYS A 252 -7.19 5.74 -12.51
C LYS A 252 -6.79 7.17 -12.89
N ASP A 253 -7.49 8.18 -12.40
CA ASP A 253 -7.26 9.58 -12.76
C ASP A 253 -5.90 10.13 -12.33
N ILE A 254 -5.28 9.57 -11.27
CA ILE A 254 -3.94 9.99 -10.84
C ILE A 254 -2.85 9.67 -11.87
N LEU A 255 -3.11 8.69 -12.74
CA LEU A 255 -2.17 8.23 -13.77
C LEU A 255 -2.11 9.16 -14.98
N ARG A 256 -3.05 10.11 -15.13
CA ARG A 256 -3.08 11.01 -16.30
C ARG A 256 -1.83 11.89 -16.42
N ARG A 257 -1.17 12.16 -15.31
CA ARG A 257 0.09 12.93 -15.24
C ARG A 257 1.34 12.05 -15.28
N ASP A 258 1.19 10.73 -15.22
CA ASP A 258 2.30 9.80 -15.37
C ASP A 258 2.58 9.60 -16.86
N GLU A 259 3.76 10.03 -17.31
CA GLU A 259 4.16 10.00 -18.72
C GLU A 259 4.30 8.57 -19.27
N VAL A 260 4.68 7.61 -18.40
CA VAL A 260 4.87 6.21 -18.80
C VAL A 260 3.53 5.45 -18.92
N TYR A 261 2.45 5.99 -18.33
CA TYR A 261 1.19 5.27 -18.20
C TYR A 261 0.59 4.82 -19.55
N LYS A 262 0.56 5.70 -20.56
CA LYS A 262 0.02 5.35 -21.89
C LYS A 262 0.82 4.22 -22.54
N PHE A 263 2.15 4.28 -22.40
CA PHE A 263 3.05 3.25 -22.90
C PHE A 263 2.81 1.92 -22.19
N ALA A 264 2.78 1.91 -20.85
CA ALA A 264 2.53 0.71 -20.05
C ALA A 264 1.16 0.10 -20.33
N TRP A 265 0.12 0.91 -20.52
CA TRP A 265 -1.23 0.44 -20.85
C TRP A 265 -1.30 -0.23 -22.22
N CYS A 266 -0.66 0.36 -23.22
CA CYS A 266 -0.55 -0.23 -24.55
C CYS A 266 0.27 -1.54 -24.50
N MET A 267 1.37 -1.58 -23.74
CA MET A 267 2.16 -2.79 -23.53
C MET A 267 1.37 -3.91 -22.85
N ASP A 268 0.61 -3.62 -21.78
CA ASP A 268 -0.25 -4.61 -21.12
C ASP A 268 -1.28 -5.19 -22.09
N ALA A 269 -1.80 -4.38 -23.01
CA ALA A 269 -2.70 -4.86 -24.07
C ALA A 269 -2.00 -5.82 -25.05
N CYS A 270 -0.77 -5.51 -25.45
CA CYS A 270 0.01 -6.37 -26.34
C CYS A 270 0.37 -7.70 -25.66
N ILE A 271 0.75 -7.67 -24.37
CA ILE A 271 1.05 -8.90 -23.60
C ILE A 271 -0.17 -9.80 -23.52
N ARG A 272 -1.35 -9.23 -23.24
CA ARG A 272 -2.60 -10.02 -23.19
C ARG A 272 -2.99 -10.59 -24.57
N ALA A 273 -2.70 -9.86 -25.65
CA ALA A 273 -2.93 -10.33 -27.01
C ALA A 273 -1.86 -11.33 -27.48
N ASN A 274 -0.73 -11.41 -26.76
CA ASN A 274 0.47 -12.15 -27.14
C ASN A 274 0.97 -11.82 -28.56
N ALA A 275 0.79 -10.56 -28.99
CA ALA A 275 1.20 -10.07 -30.29
C ALA A 275 1.37 -8.54 -30.27
N ILE A 276 2.16 -8.00 -31.20
CA ILE A 276 2.26 -6.56 -31.47
C ILE A 276 1.86 -6.29 -32.91
N ASP A 277 0.64 -5.77 -33.10
CA ASP A 277 0.16 -5.35 -34.42
C ASP A 277 0.75 -3.99 -34.86
N GLU A 278 0.51 -3.63 -36.11
CA GLU A 278 1.06 -2.40 -36.68
C GLU A 278 0.48 -1.11 -36.05
N LYS A 279 -0.76 -1.15 -35.56
CA LYS A 279 -1.37 0.00 -34.88
C LYS A 279 -0.75 0.18 -33.49
N GLN A 280 -0.64 -0.90 -32.72
CA GLN A 280 0.02 -0.96 -31.43
C GLN A 280 1.48 -0.54 -31.53
N ARG A 281 2.21 -1.00 -32.57
CA ARG A 281 3.59 -0.57 -32.84
C ARG A 281 3.68 0.95 -32.99
N ARG A 282 2.77 1.57 -33.76
CA ARG A 282 2.73 3.04 -33.93
C ARG A 282 2.39 3.76 -32.62
N GLU A 283 1.44 3.25 -31.85
CA GLU A 283 1.05 3.83 -30.55
C GLU A 283 2.21 3.75 -29.54
N LEU A 284 2.85 2.59 -29.42
CA LEU A 284 4.02 2.38 -28.57
C LEU A 284 5.20 3.26 -28.98
N THR A 285 5.49 3.34 -30.28
CA THR A 285 6.54 4.23 -30.82
C THR A 285 6.26 5.69 -30.48
N THR A 286 5.02 6.14 -30.64
CA THR A 286 4.61 7.50 -30.32
C THR A 286 4.78 7.79 -28.83
N ALA A 287 4.30 6.89 -27.97
CA ALA A 287 4.41 7.04 -26.52
C ALA A 287 5.87 7.04 -26.06
N LEU A 288 6.69 6.10 -26.54
CA LEU A 288 8.10 6.00 -26.19
C LEU A 288 8.91 7.21 -26.68
N ASN A 289 8.60 7.77 -27.86
CA ASN A 289 9.23 8.99 -28.36
C ASN A 289 8.84 10.24 -27.53
N GLY A 290 7.64 10.25 -26.94
CA GLY A 290 7.24 11.26 -25.98
C GLY A 290 8.08 11.19 -24.70
N ILE A 291 8.26 9.98 -24.17
CA ILE A 291 9.03 9.72 -22.94
C ILE A 291 10.53 9.96 -23.15
N LYS A 292 11.07 9.69 -24.35
CA LYS A 292 12.49 9.91 -24.68
C LYS A 292 13.00 11.33 -24.33
N LYS A 293 12.12 12.33 -24.42
CA LYS A 293 12.46 13.74 -24.16
C LYS A 293 12.33 14.14 -22.68
N SER A 294 11.96 13.20 -21.82
CA SER A 294 11.70 13.42 -20.40
C SER A 294 12.74 12.72 -19.53
N GLU A 295 12.85 13.17 -18.29
CA GLU A 295 13.66 12.51 -17.25
C GLU A 295 13.10 11.13 -16.84
N THR A 296 11.96 10.70 -17.39
CA THR A 296 11.24 9.47 -17.03
C THR A 296 11.57 8.27 -17.92
N ILE A 297 12.62 8.33 -18.74
CA ILE A 297 13.04 7.19 -19.57
C ILE A 297 13.37 5.93 -18.74
N ILE A 298 13.87 6.10 -17.51
CA ILE A 298 14.10 5.00 -16.55
C ILE A 298 12.78 4.29 -16.21
N ASP A 299 11.67 5.03 -16.07
CA ASP A 299 10.37 4.43 -15.80
C ASP A 299 9.92 3.56 -16.98
N ALA A 300 10.14 3.99 -18.23
CA ALA A 300 9.87 3.14 -19.41
C ALA A 300 10.79 1.91 -19.46
N ALA A 301 12.07 2.07 -19.09
CA ALA A 301 13.02 0.97 -19.01
C ALA A 301 12.59 -0.08 -17.98
N LEU A 302 12.10 0.35 -16.80
CA LEU A 302 11.54 -0.55 -15.79
C LEU A 302 10.33 -1.32 -16.32
N ILE A 303 9.42 -0.66 -17.06
CA ILE A 303 8.29 -1.38 -17.68
C ILE A 303 8.80 -2.43 -18.68
N LEU A 304 9.80 -2.09 -19.49
CA LEU A 304 10.36 -3.00 -20.49
C LEU A 304 11.21 -4.12 -19.91
N PHE A 305 11.71 -3.95 -18.68
CA PHE A 305 12.45 -4.96 -17.95
C PHE A 305 11.54 -5.97 -17.23
N ASP A 306 10.21 -5.77 -17.23
CA ASP A 306 9.25 -6.80 -16.79
C ASP A 306 9.43 -8.07 -17.64
N PRO A 307 9.60 -9.26 -17.02
CA PRO A 307 9.71 -10.54 -17.74
C PRO A 307 8.62 -10.76 -18.79
N SER A 308 7.39 -10.30 -18.56
CA SER A 308 6.28 -10.44 -19.52
C SER A 308 6.50 -9.58 -20.77
N CYS A 309 7.04 -8.37 -20.61
CA CYS A 309 7.40 -7.50 -21.73
C CYS A 309 8.56 -8.10 -22.53
N VAL A 310 9.62 -8.54 -21.84
CA VAL A 310 10.80 -9.14 -22.48
C VAL A 310 10.39 -10.38 -23.28
N ASN A 311 9.58 -11.27 -22.70
CA ASN A 311 9.10 -12.48 -23.37
C ASN A 311 8.31 -12.15 -24.64
N LEU A 312 7.36 -11.21 -24.59
CA LEU A 312 6.61 -10.77 -25.76
C LEU A 312 7.52 -10.23 -26.86
N ILE A 313 8.47 -9.36 -26.51
CA ILE A 313 9.40 -8.76 -27.47
C ILE A 313 10.25 -9.84 -28.16
N LEU A 314 10.73 -10.83 -27.39
CA LEU A 314 11.51 -11.94 -27.93
C LEU A 314 10.68 -12.84 -28.86
N LEU A 315 9.44 -13.16 -28.50
CA LEU A 315 8.52 -13.94 -29.34
C LEU A 315 8.19 -13.24 -30.67
N GLU A 316 7.93 -11.93 -30.61
CA GLU A 316 7.68 -11.11 -31.80
C GLU A 316 8.94 -11.00 -32.69
N LEU A 317 10.12 -10.86 -32.06
CA LEU A 317 11.39 -10.82 -32.78
C LEU A 317 11.67 -12.15 -33.48
N GLU A 318 11.46 -13.28 -32.79
CA GLU A 318 11.60 -14.62 -33.36
C GLU A 318 10.63 -14.81 -34.54
N THR A 319 9.37 -14.44 -34.37
CA THR A 319 8.33 -14.57 -35.40
C THR A 319 8.69 -13.77 -36.66
N GLU A 320 9.11 -12.53 -36.48
CA GLU A 320 9.51 -11.65 -37.58
C GLU A 320 10.77 -12.18 -38.29
N LEU A 321 11.79 -12.62 -37.55
CA LEU A 321 13.00 -13.22 -38.11
C LEU A 321 12.68 -14.48 -38.91
N ARG A 322 11.83 -15.38 -38.39
CA ARG A 322 11.37 -16.58 -39.10
C ARG A 322 10.64 -16.22 -40.38
N GLN A 323 9.80 -15.18 -40.37
CA GLN A 323 9.07 -14.74 -41.56
C GLN A 323 10.02 -14.17 -42.63
N ILE A 324 11.00 -13.36 -42.23
CA ILE A 324 12.00 -12.82 -43.16
C ILE A 324 12.84 -13.94 -43.78
N LEU A 325 13.26 -14.92 -42.97
CA LEU A 325 14.00 -16.10 -43.45
C LEU A 325 13.17 -16.93 -44.45
N LYS A 326 11.86 -17.11 -44.22
CA LYS A 326 10.96 -17.81 -45.16
C LYS A 326 10.89 -17.11 -46.51
N VAL A 327 10.91 -15.78 -46.53
CA VAL A 327 10.86 -14.97 -47.76
C VAL A 327 12.27 -14.76 -48.34
N GLN A 328 13.31 -15.37 -47.76
CA GLN A 328 14.72 -15.16 -48.13
C GLN A 328 15.14 -13.68 -48.12
N GLY A 329 14.47 -12.87 -47.29
CA GLY A 329 14.76 -11.45 -47.12
C GLY A 329 15.92 -11.20 -46.15
N PHE A 330 16.28 -9.93 -46.00
CA PHE A 330 17.28 -9.49 -45.02
C PHE A 330 16.62 -8.68 -43.90
N PRO A 331 16.90 -9.00 -42.62
CA PRO A 331 16.31 -8.28 -41.49
C PRO A 331 16.67 -6.80 -41.40
N LYS A 332 17.74 -6.36 -42.08
CA LYS A 332 18.24 -4.97 -42.09
C LYS A 332 17.23 -3.93 -42.59
N GLY A 333 16.18 -4.36 -43.31
CA GLY A 333 15.13 -3.47 -43.82
C GLY A 333 13.84 -3.50 -43.01
N SER A 334 13.74 -4.31 -41.95
CA SER A 334 12.51 -4.43 -41.16
C SER A 334 12.48 -3.37 -40.06
N GLU A 335 11.64 -2.36 -40.22
CA GLU A 335 11.37 -1.37 -39.17
C GLU A 335 10.84 -1.99 -37.88
N LYS A 336 10.17 -3.15 -37.98
CA LYS A 336 9.65 -3.88 -36.82
C LYS A 336 10.79 -4.47 -35.99
N ILE A 337 11.82 -5.02 -36.64
CA ILE A 337 13.02 -5.53 -35.94
C ILE A 337 13.78 -4.40 -35.26
N ASP A 338 13.98 -3.27 -35.95
CA ASP A 338 14.64 -2.09 -35.36
C ASP A 338 13.88 -1.60 -34.12
N PHE A 339 12.56 -1.55 -34.19
CA PHE A 339 11.70 -1.16 -33.08
C PHE A 339 11.77 -2.15 -31.91
N LEU A 340 11.64 -3.45 -32.16
CA LEU A 340 11.72 -4.48 -31.11
C LEU A 340 13.10 -4.51 -30.44
N MET A 341 14.18 -4.38 -31.22
CA MET A 341 15.55 -4.31 -30.70
C MET A 341 15.79 -3.06 -29.86
N ARG A 342 15.23 -1.91 -30.27
CA ARG A 342 15.25 -0.68 -29.47
C ARG A 342 14.58 -0.90 -28.11
N MET A 343 13.37 -1.46 -28.10
CA MET A 343 12.64 -1.77 -26.86
C MET A 343 13.41 -2.73 -25.96
N LEU A 344 13.96 -3.80 -26.53
CA LEU A 344 14.77 -4.77 -25.80
C LEU A 344 16.01 -4.11 -25.20
N ARG A 345 16.72 -3.26 -25.96
CA ARG A 345 17.90 -2.54 -25.47
C ARG A 345 17.55 -1.64 -24.29
N ILE A 346 16.48 -0.85 -24.41
CA ILE A 346 16.01 0.01 -23.31
C ILE A 346 15.70 -0.80 -22.06
N GLY A 347 14.96 -1.91 -22.18
CA GLY A 347 14.64 -2.79 -21.05
C GLY A 347 15.89 -3.40 -20.41
N THR A 348 16.77 -4.02 -21.21
CA THR A 348 18.00 -4.68 -20.70
C THR A 348 19.01 -3.71 -20.07
N SER A 349 18.98 -2.43 -20.46
CA SER A 349 19.81 -1.38 -19.86
C SER A 349 19.20 -0.78 -18.58
N ALA A 350 18.00 -1.19 -18.15
CA ALA A 350 17.37 -0.64 -16.95
C ALA A 350 18.26 -0.71 -15.68
N PRO A 351 18.99 -1.80 -15.39
CA PRO A 351 19.92 -1.86 -14.25
C PRO A 351 21.03 -0.79 -14.32
N GLU A 352 21.70 -0.68 -15.47
CA GLU A 352 22.77 0.30 -15.71
C GLU A 352 22.23 1.74 -15.60
N MET A 353 21.09 1.99 -16.26
CA MET A 353 20.44 3.31 -16.27
C MET A 353 19.98 3.75 -14.88
N ALA A 354 19.54 2.81 -14.04
CA ALA A 354 19.08 3.12 -12.68
C ALA A 354 20.23 3.48 -11.74
N VAL A 355 21.42 2.88 -11.92
CA VAL A 355 22.63 3.24 -11.15
C VAL A 355 23.18 4.59 -11.59
N GLU A 356 23.22 4.84 -12.90
CA GLU A 356 23.77 6.08 -13.46
C GLU A 356 22.79 7.27 -13.42
N ASN A 357 21.53 7.04 -13.03
CA ASN A 357 20.43 8.00 -13.18
C ASN A 357 20.36 8.59 -14.60
N SER A 358 20.56 7.73 -15.61
CA SER A 358 20.60 8.16 -17.00
C SER A 358 19.23 8.68 -17.46
N THR A 359 19.22 9.91 -17.97
CA THR A 359 18.04 10.55 -18.58
C THR A 359 18.02 10.35 -20.10
N SER A 360 18.99 9.63 -20.65
CA SER A 360 19.14 9.43 -22.09
C SER A 360 18.79 8.02 -22.50
N GLU A 361 18.19 7.88 -23.68
CA GLU A 361 17.90 6.57 -24.27
C GLU A 361 19.22 5.88 -24.68
N PRO A 362 19.42 4.59 -24.30
CA PRO A 362 20.63 3.86 -24.67
C PRO A 362 20.72 3.69 -26.19
N ASN A 363 21.91 3.95 -26.73
CA ASN A 363 22.16 3.77 -28.15
C ASN A 363 22.06 2.28 -28.52
N LEU A 364 21.23 1.97 -29.51
CA LEU A 364 21.20 0.65 -30.13
C LEU A 364 22.41 0.54 -31.05
N ASP A 365 23.33 -0.38 -30.75
CA ASP A 365 24.42 -0.70 -31.66
C ASP A 365 23.83 -1.37 -32.91
N ARG A 366 23.65 -0.57 -33.96
CA ARG A 366 23.20 -1.05 -35.28
C ARG A 366 24.15 -2.07 -35.86
N SER A 367 25.38 -2.16 -35.34
CA SER A 367 26.30 -3.22 -35.71
C SER A 367 25.72 -4.60 -35.39
N ILE A 368 24.95 -4.78 -34.31
CA ILE A 368 24.32 -6.05 -33.93
C ILE A 368 23.34 -6.53 -35.01
N ILE A 369 22.44 -5.66 -35.46
CA ILE A 369 21.52 -5.94 -36.58
C ILE A 369 22.33 -6.19 -37.87
N SER A 370 23.43 -5.47 -38.06
CA SER A 370 24.26 -5.62 -39.25
C SER A 370 25.14 -6.88 -39.28
N ARG A 371 25.58 -7.37 -38.10
CA ARG A 371 26.60 -8.42 -37.86
C ARG A 371 25.99 -9.79 -37.58
N LEU A 372 24.86 -9.88 -36.87
CA LEU A 372 24.10 -11.13 -36.73
C LEU A 372 23.70 -11.73 -38.09
N LEU A 373 23.81 -10.93 -39.16
CA LEU A 373 23.31 -11.21 -40.50
C LEU A 373 24.32 -10.84 -41.60
N LYS A 374 25.63 -10.91 -41.30
CA LYS A 374 26.64 -10.97 -42.36
C LYS A 374 26.71 -12.42 -42.88
N ARG A 375 26.53 -12.59 -44.19
CA ARG A 375 27.00 -13.79 -44.89
C ARG A 375 28.48 -14.00 -44.53
N VAL A 376 28.84 -15.20 -44.07
CA VAL A 376 30.17 -15.75 -44.33
C VAL A 376 30.24 -16.06 -45.82
#